data_AF-A0A524F8U2-F1
#
_entry.id   AF-A0A524F8U2-F1
#
_cell.length_a   1.000
_cell.length_b   1.000
_cell.length_c   1.000
_cell.angle_alpha   90.00
_cell.angle_beta   90.00
_cell.angle_gamma   90.00
#
_symmetry.space_group_name_H-M   'P 1'
#
loop_
_entity.id
_entity.type
_entity.pdbx_description
1 polymer ?
#
loop_
_entity_poly.entity_id
_entity_poly.type
_entity_poly.pdbx_seq_one_letter_code
_entity_poly.pdbx_strand_id
1 'polypeptide(L)' 'SEEWSEIAKQGYDALPLTMKTYIQFIKDELQTEIAMISIGPDRNDTIVLEEDLL' A
#
# COMPACT_ATOMS: atom_id res chain seq x y z
N SER A 1 -14.77 -0.11 -1.42
CA SER A 1 -15.52 0.28 -2.64
C SER A 1 -14.83 -0.37 -3.81
N GLU A 2 -15.51 -0.62 -4.93
CA GLU A 2 -14.86 -1.27 -6.09
C GLU A 2 -13.58 -0.55 -6.55
N GLU A 3 -13.53 0.77 -6.39
CA GLU A 3 -12.35 1.59 -6.69
C GLU A 3 -11.12 1.23 -5.84
N TRP A 4 -11.27 1.06 -4.52
CA TRP A 4 -10.14 0.68 -3.66
C TRP A 4 -9.63 -0.71 -3.97
N SER A 5 -10.54 -1.66 -4.24
CA SER A 5 -10.18 -3.01 -4.63
C SER A 5 -9.42 -3.04 -5.96
N GLU A 6 -9.78 -2.16 -6.89
CA GLU A 6 -9.10 -2.05 -8.18
C GLU A 6 -7.71 -1.41 -8.05
N ILE A 7 -7.57 -0.34 -7.26
CA ILE A 7 -6.26 0.25 -6.94
C ILE A 7 -5.36 -0.78 -6.24
N ALA A 8 -5.90 -1.54 -5.28
CA ALA A 8 -5.14 -2.55 -4.56
C ALA A 8 -4.60 -3.65 -5.50
N LYS A 9 -5.37 -4.06 -6.51
CA LYS A 9 -4.93 -5.01 -7.55
C LYS A 9 -3.85 -4.44 -8.47
N GLN A 10 -3.94 -3.15 -8.80
CA GLN A 10 -2.93 -2.47 -9.62
C GLN A 10 -1.63 -2.22 -8.84
N GLY A 11 -1.71 -2.23 -7.52
CA GLY A 11 -0.56 -2.17 -6.62
C GLY A 11 -0.11 -0.74 -6.31
N TYR A 12 1.10 -0.64 -5.74
CA TYR A 12 1.64 0.60 -5.18
C TYR A 12 1.68 1.76 -6.17
N ASP A 13 1.99 1.49 -7.44
CA ASP A 13 2.17 2.52 -8.45
C ASP A 13 0.87 3.26 -8.78
N ALA A 14 -0.29 2.60 -8.61
CA ALA A 14 -1.61 3.20 -8.80
C ALA A 14 -1.98 4.23 -7.72
N LEU A 15 -1.23 4.29 -6.61
CA LEU A 15 -1.48 5.27 -5.57
C LEU A 15 -1.12 6.70 -6.04
N PRO A 16 -1.92 7.71 -5.64
CA PRO A 16 -1.58 9.11 -5.83
C PRO A 16 -0.19 9.45 -5.28
N LEU A 17 0.53 10.34 -5.98
CA LEU A 17 1.90 10.73 -5.60
C LEU A 17 2.00 11.19 -4.14
N THR A 18 1.01 11.95 -3.67
CA THR A 18 0.98 12.45 -2.28
C THR A 18 0.92 11.33 -1.24
N MET A 19 0.19 10.24 -1.52
CA MET A 19 0.18 9.07 -0.64
C MET A 19 1.54 8.39 -0.64
N LYS A 20 2.13 8.18 -1.82
CA LYS A 20 3.46 7.57 -1.96
C LYS A 20 4.53 8.36 -1.20
N THR A 21 4.50 9.69 -1.29
CA THR A 21 5.38 10.57 -0.51
C THR A 21 5.21 10.37 0.99
N TYR A 22 3.98 10.28 1.49
CA TYR A 22 3.73 10.08 2.92
C TYR A 22 4.15 8.69 3.40
N ILE A 23 3.91 7.67 2.59
CA ILE A 23 4.35 6.30 2.85
C ILE A 23 5.89 6.23 2.92
N GLN A 24 6.58 6.88 1.99
CA GLN A 24 8.04 6.97 1.99
C GLN A 24 8.56 7.69 3.24
N PHE A 25 7.91 8.80 3.64
CA PHE A 25 8.26 9.49 4.88
C PHE A 25 8.17 8.56 6.11
N ILE A 26 7.11 7.76 6.23
CA ILE A 26 6.98 6.79 7.34
C ILE A 26 8.09 5.74 7.30
N LYS A 27 8.39 5.19 6.11
CA LYS A 27 9.48 4.22 5.92
C LYS A 27 10.83 4.78 6.40
N ASP A 28 11.13 6.01 6.00
CA ASP A 28 12.40 6.67 6.33
C ASP A 28 12.50 6.99 7.82
N GLU A 29 11.42 7.49 8.42
CA GLU A 29 11.37 7.84 9.84
C GLU A 29 11.51 6.61 10.75
N LEU A 30 10.90 5.48 10.36
CA LEU A 30 10.95 4.24 11.14
C LEU A 30 12.13 3.34 10.78
N GLN A 31 12.88 3.67 9.73
CA GLN A 31 13.97 2.86 9.19
C GLN A 31 13.58 1.38 8.99
N THR A 32 12.34 1.14 8.57
CA THR A 32 11.74 -0.20 8.50
C THR A 32 11.02 -0.37 7.17
N GLU A 33 11.19 -1.53 6.53
CA GLU A 33 10.50 -1.87 5.28
C GLU A 33 8.99 -2.02 5.48
N ILE A 34 8.23 -1.73 4.42
CA ILE A 34 6.77 -1.82 4.44
C ILE A 34 6.36 -3.11 3.74
N ALA A 35 5.75 -4.02 4.49
CA ALA A 35 5.27 -5.29 3.95
C ALA A 35 3.94 -5.15 3.19
N MET A 36 3.00 -4.38 3.74
CA MET A 36 1.62 -4.28 3.25
C MET A 36 1.00 -2.91 3.54
N ILE A 37 0.00 -2.52 2.73
CA ILE A 37 -0.75 -1.27 2.87
C ILE A 37 -2.24 -1.55 2.68
N SER A 38 -3.03 -1.42 3.75
CA SER A 38 -4.50 -1.47 3.70
C SER A 38 -5.06 -0.11 3.31
N ILE A 39 -5.77 -0.02 2.19
CA ILE A 39 -6.31 1.23 1.64
C ILE A 39 -7.84 1.30 1.66
N GLY A 40 -8.50 0.24 2.15
CA GLY A 40 -9.94 0.17 2.28
C GLY A 40 -10.41 -0.81 3.35
N PRO A 41 -11.73 -0.92 3.56
CA PRO A 41 -12.32 -1.75 4.61
C PRO A 41 -12.35 -3.25 4.25
N ASP A 42 -12.27 -3.60 2.97
CA ASP A 42 -12.34 -5.00 2.53
C ASP A 42 -10.97 -5.68 2.59
N ARG A 43 -10.92 -6.99 2.86
CA ARG A 43 -9.65 -7.74 2.98
C ARG A 43 -8.77 -7.61 1.73
N ASN A 44 -9.38 -7.50 0.56
CA ASN A 44 -8.68 -7.39 -0.72
C ASN A 44 -8.30 -5.95 -1.07
N ASP A 45 -8.69 -4.95 -0.27
CA ASP A 45 -8.25 -3.57 -0.41
C ASP A 45 -6.86 -3.39 0.24
N THR A 46 -5.95 -4.34 -0.03
CA THR A 46 -4.60 -4.39 0.55
C THR A 46 -3.58 -4.59 -0.57
N ILE A 47 -2.58 -3.73 -0.59
CA ILE A 47 -1.39 -3.87 -1.45
C ILE A 47 -0.34 -4.64 -0.66
N VAL A 48 0.20 -5.71 -1.25
CA VAL A 48 1.31 -6.48 -0.69
C VAL A 48 2.58 -6.09 -1.43
N LEU A 49 3.61 -5.69 -0.69
CA LEU A 49 4.90 -5.23 -1.23
C LEU A 49 6.01 -6.27 -1.04
N GLU A 50 5.87 -7.11 -0.02
CA GLU A 50 6.81 -8.19 0.29
C GLU A 50 6.03 -9.51 0.27
N GLU A 51 6.15 -10.24 -0.85
CA GLU A 51 5.41 -11.49 -1.07
C GLU A 51 5.90 -12.64 -0.18
N ASP A 52 7.15 -12.57 0.31
CA ASP A 52 7.76 -13.61 1.17
C ASP A 52 7.17 -13.67 2.60
N LEU A 53 6.28 -12.74 2.95
CA LEU A 53 5.57 -12.69 4.24
C LEU A 53 4.17 -13.33 4.21
N LEU A 54 3.75 -13.90 3.07
CA LEU A 54 2.48 -14.62 2.87
C LEU A 54 2.66 -16.13 2.72
#